data_AF-A0A9L0J7F9-F1
#
_entry.id   AF-A0A9L0J7F9-F1
#
_cell.length_a   1.000
_cell.length_b   1.000
_cell.length_c   1.000
_cell.angle_alpha   90.00
_cell.angle_beta   90.00
_cell.angle_gamma   90.00
#
_symmetry.space_group_name_H-M   'P 1'
#
loop_
_entity.id
_entity.type
_entity.pdbx_description
1 polymer ?
#
loop_
_entity_poly.entity_id
_entity_poly.type
_entity_poly.pdbx_seq_one_letter_code
_entity_poly.pdbx_strand_id
1 'polypeptide(L)'
;MALRLLRLVPASASARGLAAVAQRVGGIHTSVQCKLQYGPLAYILGDRTTKKLTERSKVITVDGNICSGKGKLAKEIAEKLGLKHFPEAGIHYADSTTGDGKPLDVELSGNCSLEKFYDDPKSNDGNSYRLQSWLYASRLLQYADALEHLLSTGQGVVLERSIYSDFVFLEAMYNQGFIRKQCVDHYNEVKKVTICEYLPPHVVIYVDVPVPEIQSRIQKRGNPHEMKITSAYLQDIENAYKKTFLPEMSEKCEVLQYSAREAQDAEKVVEDVEYLKYDKGPWLDQDDRTFHRLRMLCQAESTALGTMQTWATSGSGSSDRPPAAKAASQR
;
A
#
# COMPACT_ATOMS: atom_id res chain seq x y z
N MET A 1 16.87 -8.59 -84.21
CA MET A 1 16.07 -9.45 -85.11
C MET A 1 15.21 -10.36 -84.24
N ALA A 2 13.91 -10.08 -84.10
CA ALA A 2 12.78 -10.83 -84.70
C ALA A 2 12.74 -12.30 -84.22
N LEU A 3 11.69 -12.94 -83.68
CA LEU A 3 10.22 -12.86 -83.80
C LEU A 3 9.59 -13.37 -82.48
N ARG A 4 8.51 -12.79 -81.95
CA ARG A 4 7.06 -13.10 -82.17
C ARG A 4 6.59 -14.55 -81.88
N LEU A 5 5.79 -14.64 -80.80
CA LEU A 5 4.50 -15.33 -80.62
C LEU A 5 4.35 -16.84 -80.91
N LEU A 6 3.80 -17.57 -79.94
CA LEU A 6 2.68 -18.51 -80.18
C LEU A 6 1.89 -18.75 -78.88
N ARG A 7 0.61 -18.33 -78.91
CA ARG A 7 -0.45 -18.74 -77.98
C ARG A 7 -0.94 -20.13 -78.38
N LEU A 8 -1.18 -21.00 -77.40
CA LEU A 8 -2.08 -22.15 -77.51
C LEU A 8 -2.89 -22.29 -76.21
N VAL A 9 -4.21 -22.17 -76.35
CA VAL A 9 -5.30 -22.63 -75.48
C VAL A 9 -6.17 -23.45 -76.43
N PRO A 10 -6.62 -24.69 -76.14
CA PRO A 10 -7.68 -25.02 -75.17
C PRO A 10 -7.35 -26.31 -74.35
N ALA A 11 -8.06 -26.75 -73.31
CA ALA A 11 -9.47 -27.04 -73.27
C ALA A 11 -10.02 -27.18 -71.84
N SER A 12 -11.33 -26.98 -71.79
CA SER A 12 -12.28 -27.08 -70.70
C SER A 12 -12.29 -28.44 -69.95
N ALA A 13 -12.44 -28.37 -68.62
CA ALA A 13 -13.36 -29.24 -67.89
C ALA A 13 -13.78 -28.55 -66.58
N SER A 14 -15.10 -28.41 -66.42
CA SER A 14 -15.80 -27.91 -65.25
C SER A 14 -15.85 -28.99 -64.16
N ALA A 15 -15.53 -28.64 -62.91
CA ALA A 15 -16.20 -29.23 -61.74
C ALA A 15 -16.07 -28.29 -60.54
N ARG A 16 -17.22 -27.98 -59.94
CA ARG A 16 -17.43 -27.07 -58.83
C ARG A 16 -16.96 -27.67 -57.51
N GLY A 17 -16.44 -26.79 -56.66
CA GLY A 17 -16.70 -26.79 -55.21
C GLY A 17 -15.77 -27.66 -54.36
N LEU A 18 -14.98 -27.02 -53.50
CA LEU A 18 -15.05 -27.17 -52.04
C LEU A 18 -14.01 -26.28 -51.36
N ALA A 19 -14.53 -25.41 -50.49
CA ALA A 19 -13.93 -24.83 -49.28
C ALA A 19 -12.47 -24.35 -49.31
N ALA A 20 -12.29 -23.03 -49.24
CA ALA A 20 -11.07 -22.38 -48.81
C ALA A 20 -10.67 -22.87 -47.41
N VAL A 21 -9.56 -23.60 -47.32
CA VAL A 21 -8.87 -23.89 -46.06
C VAL A 21 -8.22 -22.58 -45.59
N ALA A 22 -8.93 -21.86 -44.72
CA ALA A 22 -8.34 -20.78 -43.95
C ALA A 22 -7.31 -21.39 -42.99
N GLN A 23 -6.03 -21.16 -43.25
CA GLN A 23 -4.95 -21.41 -42.29
C GLN A 23 -5.23 -20.58 -41.03
N ARG A 24 -5.84 -21.22 -40.03
CA ARG A 24 -5.85 -20.70 -38.65
C ARG A 24 -4.40 -20.74 -38.17
N VAL A 25 -3.71 -19.61 -38.31
CA VAL A 25 -2.55 -19.30 -37.49
C VAL A 25 -3.06 -19.34 -36.06
N GLY A 26 -2.81 -20.45 -35.37
CA GLY A 26 -3.05 -20.57 -33.94
C GLY A 26 -2.17 -19.52 -33.26
N GLY A 27 -2.75 -18.35 -33.02
CA GLY A 27 -2.17 -17.37 -32.12
C GLY A 27 -2.03 -18.06 -30.78
N ILE A 28 -0.81 -18.40 -30.41
CA ILE A 28 -0.49 -18.80 -29.05
C ILE A 28 -0.89 -17.60 -28.20
N HIS A 29 -2.00 -17.75 -27.49
CA HIS A 29 -2.39 -16.83 -26.44
C HIS A 29 -1.31 -16.98 -25.36
N THR A 30 -0.27 -16.15 -25.40
CA THR A 30 0.64 -16.00 -24.26
C THR A 30 -0.11 -15.23 -23.19
N SER A 31 -1.04 -15.92 -22.52
CA SER A 31 -1.76 -15.38 -21.39
C SER A 31 -0.87 -15.39 -20.16
N VAL A 32 -0.91 -14.27 -19.43
CA VAL A 32 -0.30 -14.01 -18.12
C VAL A 32 1.20 -13.79 -18.18
N GLN A 33 1.63 -12.54 -18.06
CA GLN A 33 2.95 -12.21 -17.52
C GLN A 33 3.02 -12.80 -16.11
N CYS A 34 3.47 -14.05 -15.99
CA CYS A 34 3.86 -14.59 -14.69
C CYS A 34 5.10 -13.81 -14.29
N LYS A 35 4.94 -12.77 -13.44
CA LYS A 35 6.07 -12.18 -12.71
C LYS A 35 6.71 -13.34 -11.95
N LEU A 36 7.84 -13.84 -12.44
CA LEU A 36 8.60 -14.90 -11.77
C LEU A 36 8.86 -14.47 -10.34
N GLN A 37 8.23 -15.16 -9.39
CA GLN A 37 8.42 -14.90 -7.96
C GLN A 37 9.84 -15.30 -7.58
N TYR A 38 10.44 -14.50 -6.69
CA TYR A 38 11.75 -14.83 -6.16
C TYR A 38 11.59 -16.04 -5.21
N GLY A 39 12.58 -16.91 -5.19
CA GLY A 39 12.49 -18.15 -4.45
C GLY A 39 13.85 -18.67 -4.01
N PRO A 40 13.86 -19.81 -3.28
CA PRO A 40 15.10 -20.43 -2.81
C PRO A 40 16.06 -20.74 -3.96
N LEU A 41 15.54 -21.11 -5.13
CA LEU A 41 16.35 -21.37 -6.33
C LEU A 41 17.07 -20.11 -6.83
N ALA A 42 16.40 -18.96 -6.87
CA ALA A 42 17.02 -17.71 -7.28
C ALA A 42 18.16 -17.30 -6.32
N TYR A 43 17.96 -17.54 -5.01
CA TYR A 43 18.99 -17.32 -4.00
C TYR A 43 20.19 -18.28 -4.17
N ILE A 44 19.95 -19.55 -4.51
CA ILE A 44 21.04 -20.52 -4.78
C ILE A 44 21.78 -20.15 -6.07
N LEU A 45 21.08 -19.70 -7.09
CA LEU A 45 21.65 -19.24 -8.37
C LEU A 45 22.42 -17.91 -8.25
N GLY A 46 22.45 -17.30 -7.06
CA GLY A 46 23.34 -16.19 -6.75
C GLY A 46 22.70 -14.81 -6.74
N ASP A 47 21.36 -14.70 -6.83
CA ASP A 47 20.63 -13.44 -6.60
C ASP A 47 20.66 -13.10 -5.10
N ARG A 48 21.76 -12.47 -4.67
CA ARG A 48 21.95 -11.95 -3.31
C ARG A 48 21.45 -10.51 -3.23
N THR A 49 20.68 -10.21 -2.18
CA THR A 49 20.13 -8.87 -1.95
C THR A 49 21.21 -7.86 -1.58
N THR A 50 22.21 -8.24 -0.78
CA THR A 50 23.32 -7.34 -0.38
C THR A 50 24.07 -6.76 -1.57
N LYS A 51 24.23 -7.51 -2.67
CA LYS A 51 24.89 -7.03 -3.90
C LYS A 51 24.16 -5.86 -4.57
N LYS A 52 22.85 -5.75 -4.34
CA LYS A 52 21.98 -4.72 -4.93
C LYS A 52 21.79 -3.53 -3.99
N LEU A 53 22.02 -3.72 -2.69
CA LEU A 53 21.90 -2.66 -1.71
C LEU A 53 23.09 -1.70 -1.85
N THR A 54 22.76 -0.42 -1.94
CA THR A 54 23.69 0.71 -1.99
C THR A 54 23.49 1.58 -0.76
N GLU A 55 24.38 2.54 -0.54
CA GLU A 55 24.24 3.51 0.56
C GLU A 55 22.95 4.34 0.45
N ARG A 56 22.40 4.51 -0.76
CA ARG A 56 21.14 5.21 -1.03
C ARG A 56 19.89 4.34 -0.88
N SER A 57 20.05 3.05 -0.62
CA SER A 57 18.96 2.08 -0.45
C SER A 57 18.36 2.19 0.96
N LYS A 58 17.69 3.32 1.24
CA LYS A 58 17.14 3.64 2.56
C LYS A 58 15.61 3.67 2.52
N VAL A 59 15.01 3.27 3.64
CA VAL A 59 13.57 3.43 3.89
C VAL A 59 13.38 4.69 4.72
N ILE A 60 12.71 5.68 4.15
CA ILE A 60 12.41 6.95 4.80
C ILE A 60 10.90 7.02 5.01
N THR A 61 10.46 7.31 6.23
CA THR A 61 9.04 7.49 6.54
C THR A 61 8.79 8.94 6.93
N VAL A 62 7.84 9.59 6.26
CA VAL A 62 7.40 10.95 6.61
C VAL A 62 6.13 10.85 7.46
N ASP A 63 6.28 11.23 8.72
CA ASP A 63 5.26 11.19 9.75
C ASP A 63 4.80 12.60 10.16
N GLY A 64 3.58 12.66 10.68
CA GLY A 64 2.97 13.92 11.11
C GLY A 64 1.46 13.85 11.25
N ASN A 65 0.91 14.87 11.89
CA ASN A 65 -0.52 15.00 12.12
C ASN A 65 -1.31 15.14 10.80
N ILE A 66 -2.64 15.06 10.90
CA ILE A 66 -3.56 15.21 9.76
C ILE A 66 -3.35 16.60 9.14
N CYS A 67 -3.33 16.68 7.81
CA CYS A 67 -3.12 17.95 7.07
C CYS A 67 -1.80 18.70 7.34
N SER A 68 -0.75 18.02 7.85
CA SER A 68 0.58 18.64 8.02
C SER A 68 1.31 18.97 6.71
N GLY A 69 0.82 18.48 5.55
CA GLY A 69 1.47 18.67 4.24
C GLY A 69 2.48 17.56 3.90
N LYS A 70 2.54 16.50 4.70
CA LYS A 70 3.49 15.39 4.58
C LYS A 70 3.62 14.79 3.18
N GLY A 71 2.51 14.63 2.45
CA GLY A 71 2.57 13.99 1.14
C GLY A 71 3.19 14.84 0.04
N LYS A 72 3.22 16.17 0.23
CA LYS A 72 3.95 17.05 -0.69
C LYS A 72 5.45 16.95 -0.44
N LEU A 73 5.86 17.03 0.83
CA LEU A 73 7.24 16.85 1.26
C LEU A 73 7.80 15.48 0.86
N ALA A 74 7.03 14.40 1.07
CA ALA A 74 7.43 13.04 0.71
C ALA A 74 7.71 12.88 -0.80
N LYS A 75 6.91 13.52 -1.66
CA LYS A 75 7.13 13.53 -3.11
C LYS A 75 8.40 14.31 -3.48
N GLU A 76 8.58 15.50 -2.91
CA GLU A 76 9.76 16.33 -3.18
C GLU A 76 11.06 15.64 -2.74
N ILE A 77 11.06 14.98 -1.57
CA ILE A 77 12.19 14.17 -1.10
C ILE A 77 12.47 13.00 -2.04
N ALA A 78 11.42 12.29 -2.47
CA ALA A 78 11.57 11.16 -3.37
C ALA A 78 12.14 11.56 -4.74
N GLU A 79 11.68 12.68 -5.30
CA GLU A 79 12.19 13.23 -6.56
C GLU A 79 13.66 13.66 -6.45
N LYS A 80 14.04 14.34 -5.36
CA LYS A 80 15.42 14.82 -5.14
C LYS A 80 16.41 13.68 -4.90
N LEU A 81 16.04 12.70 -4.08
CA LEU A 81 16.90 11.55 -3.77
C LEU A 81 16.82 10.41 -4.81
N GLY A 82 15.91 10.51 -5.79
CA GLY A 82 15.66 9.46 -6.78
C GLY A 82 15.05 8.18 -6.17
N LEU A 83 14.30 8.32 -5.09
CA LEU A 83 13.65 7.22 -4.38
C LEU A 83 12.24 6.98 -4.91
N LYS A 84 11.70 5.79 -4.68
CA LYS A 84 10.31 5.51 -5.03
C LYS A 84 9.39 6.07 -3.94
N HIS A 85 8.47 6.96 -4.33
CA HIS A 85 7.42 7.45 -3.45
C HIS A 85 6.25 6.47 -3.43
N PHE A 86 5.77 6.15 -2.22
CA PHE A 86 4.51 5.47 -2.01
C PHE A 86 3.53 6.43 -1.31
N PRO A 87 2.36 6.72 -1.90
CA PRO A 87 1.37 7.62 -1.32
C PRO A 87 0.72 7.01 -0.08
N GLU A 88 0.14 7.81 0.82
CA GLU A 88 -0.52 7.32 2.04
C GLU A 88 -1.55 6.21 1.74
N ALA A 89 -1.42 5.05 2.40
CA ALA A 89 -2.37 3.95 2.25
C ALA A 89 -3.75 4.31 2.82
N GLY A 90 -4.71 4.48 1.91
CA GLY A 90 -6.13 4.58 2.22
C GLY A 90 -6.85 3.23 2.21
N ILE A 91 -8.18 3.28 2.31
CA ILE A 91 -9.07 2.11 2.31
C ILE A 91 -8.89 1.27 1.02
N HIS A 92 -8.66 1.93 -0.11
CA HIS A 92 -8.54 1.32 -1.43
C HIS A 92 -7.10 1.02 -1.87
N TYR A 93 -6.12 1.06 -0.95
CA TYR A 93 -4.74 0.76 -1.31
C TYR A 93 -4.61 -0.65 -1.89
N ALA A 94 -5.20 -1.64 -1.22
CA ALA A 94 -5.20 -3.03 -1.67
C ALA A 94 -5.82 -3.20 -3.08
N ASP A 95 -6.94 -2.53 -3.34
CA ASP A 95 -7.64 -2.56 -4.63
C ASP A 95 -6.79 -1.95 -5.76
N SER A 96 -5.97 -0.94 -5.42
CA SER A 96 -5.08 -0.30 -6.39
C SER A 96 -3.87 -1.17 -6.73
N THR A 97 -3.38 -1.94 -5.76
CA THR A 97 -2.24 -2.85 -5.93
C THR A 97 -2.65 -4.17 -6.58
N THR A 98 -3.87 -4.64 -6.29
CA THR A 98 -4.38 -5.96 -6.70
C THR A 98 -5.53 -5.81 -7.70
N GLY A 99 -5.36 -6.32 -8.91
CA GLY A 99 -6.42 -6.37 -9.93
C GLY A 99 -6.34 -5.24 -10.96
N ASP A 100 -7.49 -4.69 -11.34
CA ASP A 100 -7.64 -3.72 -12.44
C ASP A 100 -7.18 -2.28 -12.06
N GLY A 101 -6.74 -2.07 -10.83
CA GLY A 101 -6.29 -0.77 -10.31
C GLY A 101 -7.42 0.25 -10.07
N LYS A 102 -8.68 -0.16 -10.22
CA LYS A 102 -9.85 0.67 -9.93
C LYS A 102 -10.31 0.43 -8.48
N PRO A 103 -10.68 1.49 -7.75
CA PRO A 103 -11.22 1.33 -6.40
C PRO A 103 -12.51 0.51 -6.47
N LEU A 104 -12.61 -0.49 -5.60
CA LEU A 104 -13.82 -1.30 -5.48
C LEU A 104 -14.88 -0.55 -4.69
N ASP A 105 -16.14 -0.96 -4.86
CA ASP A 105 -17.23 -0.44 -4.05
C ASP A 105 -16.99 -0.72 -2.57
N VAL A 106 -17.39 0.24 -1.71
CA VAL A 106 -17.14 0.23 -0.26
C VAL A 106 -17.66 -1.04 0.42
N GLU A 107 -18.75 -1.61 -0.10
CA GLU A 107 -19.34 -2.86 0.40
C GLU A 107 -18.39 -4.06 0.23
N LEU A 108 -17.57 -4.05 -0.82
CA LEU A 108 -16.58 -5.08 -1.12
C LEU A 108 -15.23 -4.77 -0.48
N SER A 109 -14.86 -3.49 -0.37
CA SER A 109 -13.58 -3.05 0.22
C SER A 109 -13.60 -2.94 1.75
N GLY A 110 -14.19 -3.94 2.43
CA GLY A 110 -14.18 -4.05 3.90
C GLY A 110 -15.29 -3.29 4.64
N ASN A 111 -16.25 -2.67 3.92
CA ASN A 111 -17.42 -1.98 4.48
C ASN A 111 -17.04 -0.95 5.56
N CYS A 112 -15.96 -0.22 5.34
CA CYS A 112 -15.45 0.83 6.23
C CYS A 112 -15.47 2.17 5.51
N SER A 113 -16.00 3.20 6.16
CA SER A 113 -15.99 4.56 5.62
C SER A 113 -15.35 5.53 6.61
N LEU A 114 -14.35 6.27 6.10
CA LEU A 114 -13.68 7.35 6.81
C LEU A 114 -14.65 8.54 7.03
N GLU A 115 -15.53 8.80 6.06
CA GLU A 115 -16.55 9.85 6.16
C GLU A 115 -17.52 9.56 7.29
N LYS A 116 -18.01 8.32 7.38
CA LYS A 116 -18.87 7.88 8.48
C LYS A 116 -18.18 7.97 9.84
N PHE A 117 -16.87 7.71 9.89
CA PHE A 117 -16.08 7.89 11.11
C PHE A 117 -16.01 9.36 11.55
N TYR A 118 -15.85 10.30 10.62
CA TYR A 118 -15.84 11.72 10.98
C TYR A 118 -17.23 12.27 11.34
N ASP A 119 -18.30 11.71 10.76
CA ASP A 119 -19.67 12.12 11.04
C ASP A 119 -20.19 11.59 12.39
N ASP A 120 -19.96 10.31 12.67
CA ASP A 120 -20.35 9.67 13.94
C ASP A 120 -19.32 8.63 14.39
N PRO A 121 -18.24 9.08 15.08
CA PRO A 121 -17.19 8.19 15.56
C PRO A 121 -17.63 7.28 16.71
N LYS A 122 -18.80 7.52 17.32
CA LYS A 122 -19.36 6.71 18.43
C LYS A 122 -20.48 5.78 17.96
N SER A 123 -20.63 5.61 16.66
CA SER A 123 -21.63 4.73 16.08
C SER A 123 -21.53 3.29 16.64
N ASN A 124 -22.69 2.72 17.00
CA ASN A 124 -22.78 1.36 17.54
C ASN A 124 -22.36 0.27 16.54
N ASP A 125 -22.23 0.61 15.26
CA ASP A 125 -21.84 -0.31 14.19
C ASP A 125 -20.36 -0.77 14.27
N GLY A 126 -19.58 -0.19 15.19
CA GLY A 126 -18.17 -0.53 15.37
C GLY A 126 -17.27 -0.07 14.23
N ASN A 127 -17.74 0.86 13.39
CA ASN A 127 -17.02 1.34 12.21
C ASN A 127 -15.64 1.91 12.56
N SER A 128 -15.51 2.61 13.69
CA SER A 128 -14.25 3.24 14.12
C SER A 128 -13.11 2.25 14.25
N TYR A 129 -13.34 1.14 14.96
CA TYR A 129 -12.33 0.11 15.12
C TYR A 129 -12.13 -0.70 13.83
N ARG A 130 -13.20 -1.04 13.12
CA ARG A 130 -13.11 -1.81 11.86
C ARG A 130 -12.28 -1.07 10.81
N LEU A 131 -12.52 0.25 10.67
CA LEU A 131 -11.75 1.13 9.82
C LEU A 131 -10.28 1.16 10.23
N GLN A 132 -9.99 1.29 11.52
CA GLN A 132 -8.61 1.32 12.00
C GLN A 132 -7.87 0.01 11.71
N SER A 133 -8.50 -1.14 11.95
CA SER A 133 -7.91 -2.45 11.62
C SER A 133 -7.71 -2.62 10.10
N TRP A 134 -8.63 -2.11 9.28
CA TRP A 134 -8.48 -2.12 7.82
C TRP A 134 -7.35 -1.23 7.32
N LEU A 135 -7.23 -0.01 7.88
CA LEU A 135 -6.12 0.90 7.58
C LEU A 135 -4.78 0.32 8.04
N TYR A 136 -4.75 -0.35 9.20
CA TYR A 136 -3.57 -1.06 9.67
C TYR A 136 -3.13 -2.15 8.70
N ALA A 137 -4.04 -3.01 8.25
CA ALA A 137 -3.74 -4.05 7.25
C ALA A 137 -3.28 -3.46 5.91
N SER A 138 -3.88 -2.35 5.47
CA SER A 138 -3.48 -1.66 4.24
C SER A 138 -2.06 -1.05 4.34
N ARG A 139 -1.70 -0.49 5.49
CA ARG A 139 -0.35 0.02 5.77
C ARG A 139 0.68 -1.11 5.91
N LEU A 140 0.27 -2.25 6.46
CA LEU A 140 1.09 -3.45 6.52
C LEU A 140 1.45 -3.93 5.12
N LEU A 141 0.44 -4.05 4.25
CA LEU A 141 0.62 -4.40 2.83
C LEU A 141 1.55 -3.42 2.13
N GLN A 142 1.33 -2.12 2.32
CA GLN A 142 2.19 -1.08 1.76
C GLN A 142 3.65 -1.19 2.21
N TYR A 143 3.89 -1.50 3.48
CA TYR A 143 5.23 -1.67 4.00
C TYR A 143 5.91 -2.91 3.42
N ALA A 144 5.17 -4.01 3.28
CA ALA A 144 5.66 -5.22 2.61
C ALA A 144 6.03 -4.95 1.15
N ASP A 145 5.20 -4.21 0.40
CA ASP A 145 5.48 -3.79 -0.98
C ASP A 145 6.74 -2.90 -1.07
N ALA A 146 6.89 -1.98 -0.11
CA ALA A 146 8.05 -1.10 -0.02
C ALA A 146 9.35 -1.86 0.25
N LEU A 147 9.32 -2.80 1.20
CA LEU A 147 10.46 -3.67 1.50
C LEU A 147 10.76 -4.62 0.34
N GLU A 148 9.76 -5.17 -0.33
CA GLU A 148 9.96 -5.98 -1.53
C GLU A 148 10.65 -5.17 -2.64
N HIS A 149 10.19 -3.94 -2.90
CA HIS A 149 10.79 -3.05 -3.89
C HIS A 149 12.26 -2.76 -3.56
N LEU A 150 12.54 -2.44 -2.29
CA LEU A 150 13.90 -2.16 -1.83
C LEU A 150 14.81 -3.38 -1.95
N LEU A 151 14.36 -4.56 -1.52
CA LEU A 151 15.18 -5.78 -1.55
C LEU A 151 15.35 -6.37 -2.95
N SER A 152 14.41 -6.10 -3.87
CA SER A 152 14.48 -6.60 -5.25
C SER A 152 15.30 -5.71 -6.18
N THR A 153 15.15 -4.39 -6.05
CA THR A 153 15.78 -3.39 -6.95
C THR A 153 16.99 -2.70 -6.34
N GLY A 154 17.09 -2.64 -5.02
CA GLY A 154 18.07 -1.80 -4.32
C GLY A 154 17.72 -0.32 -4.33
N GLN A 155 16.55 0.09 -4.84
CA GLN A 155 16.14 1.49 -4.77
C GLN A 155 15.53 1.79 -3.39
N GLY A 156 15.96 2.90 -2.76
CA GLY A 156 15.33 3.36 -1.53
C GLY A 156 13.89 3.82 -1.75
N VAL A 157 13.15 3.92 -0.65
CA VAL A 157 11.70 4.14 -0.67
C VAL A 157 11.32 5.23 0.33
N VAL A 158 10.42 6.11 -0.08
CA VAL A 158 9.78 7.11 0.77
C VAL A 158 8.33 6.73 0.99
N LEU A 159 7.93 6.61 2.25
CA LEU A 159 6.59 6.24 2.70
C LEU A 159 5.94 7.41 3.43
N GLU A 160 4.63 7.58 3.23
CA GLU A 160 3.81 8.49 4.02
C GLU A 160 3.13 7.73 5.15
N ARG A 161 3.59 7.95 6.38
CA ARG A 161 3.24 7.16 7.58
C ARG A 161 3.59 5.68 7.47
N SER A 162 3.98 5.09 8.60
CA SER A 162 4.34 3.68 8.67
C SER A 162 3.37 2.88 9.55
N ILE A 163 3.54 1.56 9.57
CA ILE A 163 2.83 0.68 10.52
C ILE A 163 3.12 1.14 11.96
N TYR A 164 4.33 1.63 12.20
CA TYR A 164 4.74 2.05 13.53
C TYR A 164 4.06 3.33 14.00
N SER A 165 3.60 4.21 13.11
CA SER A 165 2.88 5.42 13.50
C SER A 165 1.37 5.19 13.72
N ASP A 166 0.84 4.02 13.34
CA ASP A 166 -0.62 3.79 13.36
C ASP A 166 -1.21 3.75 14.77
N PHE A 167 -0.47 3.25 15.77
CA PHE A 167 -0.98 3.14 17.14
C PHE A 167 -1.32 4.50 17.76
N VAL A 168 -0.71 5.59 17.28
CA VAL A 168 -0.97 6.96 17.74
C VAL A 168 -2.44 7.35 17.48
N PHE A 169 -3.00 6.93 16.34
CA PHE A 169 -4.41 7.16 16.02
C PHE A 169 -5.33 6.33 16.91
N LEU A 170 -4.97 5.07 17.16
CA LEU A 170 -5.71 4.21 18.07
C LEU A 170 -5.76 4.77 19.50
N GLU A 171 -4.62 5.23 20.02
CA GLU A 171 -4.54 5.81 21.36
C GLU A 171 -5.37 7.10 21.46
N ALA A 172 -5.30 7.97 20.45
CA ALA A 172 -6.14 9.16 20.39
C ALA A 172 -7.63 8.82 20.34
N MET A 173 -8.03 7.80 19.56
CA MET A 173 -9.42 7.32 19.53
C MET A 173 -9.88 6.73 20.87
N TYR A 174 -8.99 6.07 21.59
CA TYR A 174 -9.28 5.52 22.92
C TYR A 174 -9.48 6.65 23.94
N ASN A 175 -8.63 7.68 23.92
CA ASN A 175 -8.72 8.83 24.82
C ASN A 175 -10.02 9.63 24.62
N GLN A 176 -10.50 9.74 23.38
CA GLN A 176 -11.79 10.35 23.06
C GLN A 176 -13.01 9.44 23.37
N GLY A 177 -12.77 8.18 23.75
CA GLY A 177 -13.81 7.20 24.03
C GLY A 177 -14.58 6.75 22.79
N PHE A 178 -13.94 6.74 21.62
CA PHE A 178 -14.52 6.19 20.38
C PHE A 178 -14.42 4.66 20.31
N ILE A 179 -13.41 4.09 20.97
CA ILE A 179 -13.17 2.65 21.00
C ILE A 179 -13.12 2.13 22.43
N ARG A 180 -13.48 0.85 22.60
CA ARG A 180 -13.44 0.17 23.89
C ARG A 180 -12.03 -0.36 24.16
N LYS A 181 -11.70 -0.55 25.44
CA LYS A 181 -10.41 -1.13 25.87
C LYS A 181 -10.10 -2.49 25.21
N GLN A 182 -11.10 -3.35 25.10
CA GLN A 182 -10.98 -4.66 24.44
C GLN A 182 -10.48 -4.56 22.99
N CYS A 183 -10.88 -3.51 22.26
CA CYS A 183 -10.42 -3.26 20.89
C CYS A 183 -8.94 -2.86 20.86
N VAL A 184 -8.49 -2.09 21.86
CA VAL A 184 -7.08 -1.72 22.03
C VAL A 184 -6.23 -2.95 22.37
N ASP A 185 -6.73 -3.83 23.24
CA ASP A 185 -6.04 -5.08 23.59
C ASP A 185 -5.89 -5.99 22.36
N HIS A 186 -6.96 -6.16 21.57
CA HIS A 186 -6.90 -6.92 20.32
C HIS A 186 -5.91 -6.32 19.32
N TYR A 187 -5.91 -5.00 19.14
CA TYR A 187 -4.93 -4.33 18.28
C TYR A 187 -3.49 -4.56 18.76
N ASN A 188 -3.24 -4.49 20.06
CA ASN A 188 -1.90 -4.72 20.62
C ASN A 188 -1.42 -6.17 20.40
N GLU A 189 -2.31 -7.15 20.43
CA GLU A 189 -1.99 -8.54 20.07
C GLU A 189 -1.58 -8.65 18.60
N VAL A 190 -2.39 -8.08 17.69
CA VAL A 190 -2.08 -8.07 16.24
C VAL A 190 -0.76 -7.34 15.97
N LYS A 191 -0.56 -6.17 16.58
CA LYS A 191 0.66 -5.36 16.47
C LYS A 191 1.90 -6.16 16.91
N LYS A 192 1.81 -6.91 18.01
CA LYS A 192 2.94 -7.69 18.52
C LYS A 192 3.34 -8.81 17.57
N VAL A 193 2.39 -9.49 16.94
CA VAL A 193 2.69 -10.59 16.02
C VAL A 193 3.30 -10.07 14.72
N THR A 194 2.72 -9.02 14.16
CA THR A 194 3.12 -8.48 12.85
C THR A 194 4.41 -7.67 12.90
N ILE A 195 4.58 -6.75 13.85
CA ILE A 195 5.76 -5.85 13.88
C ILE A 195 7.08 -6.60 14.09
N CYS A 196 7.06 -7.74 14.80
CA CYS A 196 8.29 -8.51 15.08
C CYS A 196 8.93 -9.09 13.80
N GLU A 197 8.19 -9.21 12.71
CA GLU A 197 8.67 -9.83 11.48
C GLU A 197 9.39 -8.84 10.55
N TYR A 198 9.20 -7.53 10.76
CA TYR A 198 9.78 -6.50 9.91
C TYR A 198 10.84 -5.65 10.59
N LEU A 199 11.77 -5.17 9.78
CA LEU A 199 12.76 -4.18 10.19
C LEU A 199 12.12 -2.78 10.22
N PRO A 200 12.48 -1.93 11.20
CA PRO A 200 11.98 -0.56 11.29
C PRO A 200 12.56 0.30 10.15
N PRO A 201 12.00 1.48 9.84
CA PRO A 201 12.57 2.37 8.82
C PRO A 201 13.99 2.84 9.19
N HIS A 202 14.73 3.44 8.24
CA HIS A 202 16.06 3.99 8.54
C HIS A 202 15.96 5.41 9.10
N VAL A 203 15.10 6.23 8.48
CA VAL A 203 14.86 7.62 8.87
C VAL A 203 13.37 7.83 9.08
N VAL A 204 13.02 8.45 10.20
CA VAL A 204 11.68 8.95 10.47
C VAL A 204 11.72 10.48 10.45
N ILE A 205 11.01 11.09 9.51
CA ILE A 205 10.88 12.54 9.38
C ILE A 205 9.55 12.96 10.00
N TYR A 206 9.58 13.59 11.17
CA TYR A 206 8.38 14.06 11.85
C TYR A 206 8.16 15.56 11.59
N VAL A 207 7.00 15.90 11.03
CA VAL A 207 6.59 17.28 10.78
C VAL A 207 5.70 17.78 11.92
N ASP A 208 6.25 18.67 12.74
CA ASP A 208 5.56 19.30 13.85
C ASP A 208 4.75 20.52 13.36
N VAL A 209 3.43 20.41 13.47
CA VAL A 209 2.48 21.47 13.11
C VAL A 209 1.54 21.67 14.30
N PRO A 210 1.40 22.89 14.83
CA PRO A 210 0.54 23.12 15.97
C PRO A 210 -0.94 22.89 15.61
N VAL A 211 -1.71 22.29 16.52
CA VAL A 211 -3.17 22.05 16.36
C VAL A 211 -3.96 23.25 15.81
N PRO A 212 -3.82 24.51 16.30
CA PRO A 212 -4.60 25.63 15.76
C PRO A 212 -4.31 25.90 14.28
N GLU A 213 -3.07 25.68 13.83
CA GLU A 213 -2.70 25.80 12.42
C GLU A 213 -3.28 24.65 11.60
N ILE A 214 -3.27 23.42 12.13
CA ILE A 214 -3.90 22.25 11.50
C ILE A 214 -5.38 22.50 11.27
N GLN A 215 -6.11 23.00 12.27
CA GLN A 215 -7.53 23.31 12.14
C GLN A 215 -7.78 24.36 11.06
N SER A 216 -6.94 25.39 11.01
CA SER A 216 -7.02 26.41 9.96
C SER A 216 -6.77 25.81 8.57
N ARG A 217 -5.85 24.84 8.44
CA ARG A 217 -5.58 24.12 7.18
C ARG A 217 -6.74 23.21 6.77
N ILE A 218 -7.36 22.50 7.73
CA ILE A 218 -8.54 21.67 7.50
C ILE A 218 -9.70 22.53 6.99
N GLN A 219 -9.95 23.67 7.62
CA GLN A 219 -10.99 24.61 7.19
C GLN A 219 -10.73 25.15 5.77
N LYS A 220 -9.48 25.49 5.44
CA LYS A 220 -9.09 25.93 4.09
C LYS A 220 -9.29 24.86 3.01
N ARG A 221 -9.12 23.57 3.36
CA ARG A 221 -9.35 22.45 2.42
C ARG A 221 -10.84 22.26 2.12
N GLY A 222 -11.72 22.64 3.05
CA GLY A 222 -13.17 22.71 2.84
C GLY A 222 -13.86 21.35 2.72
N ASN A 223 -13.25 20.26 3.18
CA ASN A 223 -13.89 18.94 3.18
C ASN A 223 -14.91 18.87 4.34
N PRO A 224 -16.22 18.74 4.08
CA PRO A 224 -17.27 18.82 5.10
C PRO A 224 -17.15 17.77 6.21
N HIS A 225 -16.58 16.59 5.90
CA HIS A 225 -16.39 15.52 6.88
C HIS A 225 -15.17 15.79 7.75
N GLU A 226 -14.02 16.17 7.17
CA GLU A 226 -12.80 16.48 7.94
C GLU A 226 -12.99 17.69 8.87
N MET A 227 -13.88 18.63 8.53
CA MET A 227 -14.19 19.79 9.39
C MET A 227 -14.85 19.42 10.73
N LYS A 228 -15.44 18.22 10.85
CA LYS A 228 -16.08 17.75 12.09
C LYS A 228 -15.09 17.20 13.12
N ILE A 229 -13.81 17.12 12.77
CA ILE A 229 -12.76 16.63 13.66
C ILE A 229 -12.61 17.57 14.87
N THR A 230 -12.62 17.00 16.07
CA THR A 230 -12.47 17.77 17.32
C THR A 230 -11.02 18.22 17.52
N SER A 231 -10.84 19.43 18.10
CA SER A 231 -9.51 19.93 18.51
C SER A 231 -8.83 18.97 19.49
N ALA A 232 -9.60 18.43 20.44
CA ALA A 232 -9.11 17.51 21.44
C ALA A 232 -8.51 16.24 20.81
N TYR A 233 -9.14 15.69 19.77
CA TYR A 233 -8.61 14.53 19.05
C TYR A 233 -7.27 14.83 18.37
N LEU A 234 -7.15 15.98 17.71
CA LEU A 234 -5.88 16.40 17.08
C LEU A 234 -4.77 16.62 18.11
N GLN A 235 -5.11 17.15 19.28
CA GLN A 235 -4.17 17.35 20.38
C GLN A 235 -3.72 16.01 20.97
N ASP A 236 -4.62 15.04 21.10
CA ASP A 236 -4.28 13.70 21.58
C ASP A 236 -3.36 12.97 20.61
N ILE A 237 -3.57 13.13 19.31
CA ILE A 237 -2.64 12.60 18.27
C ILE A 237 -1.25 13.22 18.46
N GLU A 238 -1.16 14.56 18.56
CA GLU A 238 0.12 15.25 18.74
C GLU A 238 0.83 14.80 20.03
N ASN A 239 0.06 14.67 21.12
CA ASN A 239 0.58 14.19 22.40
C ASN A 239 1.11 12.77 22.31
N ALA A 240 0.39 11.86 21.65
CA ALA A 240 0.81 10.46 21.51
C ALA A 240 2.02 10.31 20.56
N TYR A 241 2.14 11.15 19.52
CA TYR A 241 3.37 11.24 18.73
C TYR A 241 4.56 11.63 19.61
N LYS A 242 4.44 12.72 20.38
CA LYS A 242 5.54 13.27 21.18
C LYS A 242 5.93 12.38 22.37
N LYS A 243 4.95 11.73 23.02
CA LYS A 243 5.18 10.95 24.24
C LYS A 243 5.62 9.51 23.98
N THR A 244 5.09 8.87 22.94
CA THR A 244 5.26 7.43 22.74
C THR A 244 6.05 7.13 21.48
N PHE A 245 5.65 7.70 20.34
CA PHE A 245 6.24 7.36 19.04
C PHE A 245 7.68 7.87 18.88
N LEU A 246 7.95 9.15 19.15
CA LEU A 246 9.29 9.72 18.96
C LEU A 246 10.35 9.04 19.85
N PRO A 247 10.10 8.76 21.15
CA PRO A 247 11.06 8.02 21.96
C PRO A 247 11.32 6.60 21.45
N GLU A 248 10.27 5.84 21.12
CA GLU A 248 10.40 4.46 20.61
C GLU A 248 11.20 4.41 19.30
N MET A 249 10.98 5.39 18.41
CA MET A 249 11.71 5.51 17.16
C MET A 249 13.16 5.96 17.36
N SER A 250 13.43 6.84 18.31
CA SER A 250 14.78 7.35 18.58
C SER A 250 15.77 6.26 19.03
N GLU A 251 15.25 5.18 19.63
CA GLU A 251 16.04 4.01 20.03
C GLU A 251 16.41 3.11 18.84
N LYS A 252 15.52 3.01 17.85
CA LYS A 252 15.63 2.04 16.74
C LYS A 252 16.17 2.66 15.45
N CYS A 253 15.94 3.96 15.24
CA CYS A 253 16.11 4.67 13.98
C CYS A 253 16.61 6.09 14.20
N GLU A 254 17.08 6.74 13.13
CA GLU A 254 17.34 8.18 13.18
C GLU A 254 16.04 8.97 12.97
N VAL A 255 15.78 9.92 13.86
CA VAL A 255 14.56 10.73 13.85
C VAL A 255 14.94 12.19 13.57
N LEU A 256 14.33 12.76 12.53
CA LEU A 256 14.48 14.16 12.17
C LEU A 256 13.16 14.89 12.44
N GLN A 257 13.21 15.94 13.25
CA GLN A 257 12.04 16.75 13.60
C GLN A 257 12.12 18.10 12.90
N TYR A 258 11.07 18.44 12.14
CA TYR A 258 10.96 19.71 11.43
C TYR A 258 9.73 20.47 11.87
N SER A 259 9.86 21.79 11.96
CA SER A 259 8.70 22.67 12.09
C SER A 259 7.96 22.83 10.76
N ALA A 260 6.70 23.24 10.82
CA ALA A 260 5.84 23.48 9.65
C ALA A 260 6.45 24.40 8.57
N ARG A 261 7.36 25.31 8.94
CA ARG A 261 8.05 26.24 8.02
C ARG A 261 9.26 25.59 7.36
N GLU A 262 10.06 24.90 8.16
CA GLU A 262 11.25 24.18 7.67
C GLU A 262 10.87 23.01 6.78
N ALA A 263 9.75 22.34 7.07
CA ALA A 263 9.21 21.27 6.25
C ALA A 263 8.77 21.71 4.84
N GLN A 264 8.75 23.02 4.53
CA GLN A 264 8.54 23.51 3.16
C GLN A 264 9.84 23.52 2.35
N ASP A 265 10.99 23.52 3.02
CA ASP A 265 12.30 23.50 2.39
C ASP A 265 12.80 22.06 2.28
N ALA A 266 12.39 21.38 1.22
CA ALA A 266 12.82 20.00 0.97
C ALA A 266 14.33 19.88 0.69
N GLU A 267 15.01 20.96 0.32
CA GLU A 267 16.47 20.95 0.10
C GLU A 267 17.20 20.72 1.42
N LYS A 268 16.87 21.52 2.44
CA LYS A 268 17.40 21.37 3.79
C LYS A 268 17.17 19.94 4.34
N VAL A 269 15.96 19.41 4.17
CA VAL A 269 15.62 18.07 4.67
C VAL A 269 16.46 16.99 3.97
N VAL A 270 16.68 17.13 2.66
CA VAL A 270 17.50 16.18 1.90
C VAL A 270 18.95 16.24 2.31
N GLU A 271 19.50 17.44 2.51
CA GLU A 271 20.88 17.62 3.01
C GLU A 271 21.04 16.94 4.39
N ASP A 272 20.13 17.20 5.32
CA ASP A 272 20.17 16.57 6.65
C ASP A 272 20.15 15.03 6.56
N VAL A 273 19.33 14.47 5.68
CA VAL A 273 19.24 13.01 5.45
C VAL A 273 20.53 12.43 4.88
N GLU A 274 21.23 13.17 4.01
CA GLU A 274 22.52 12.74 3.44
C GLU A 274 23.67 12.83 4.46
N TYR A 275 23.64 13.82 5.35
CA TYR A 275 24.64 13.99 6.40
C TYR A 275 24.47 13.05 7.61
N LEU A 276 23.30 12.40 7.74
CA LEU A 276 23.06 11.45 8.82
C LEU A 276 23.99 10.24 8.76
N LYS A 277 24.58 9.91 9.89
CA LYS A 277 25.32 8.66 10.09
C LYS A 277 24.38 7.60 10.65
N TYR A 278 24.29 6.48 9.94
CA TYR A 278 23.39 5.38 10.26
C TYR A 278 24.10 4.37 11.17
N ASP A 279 24.28 4.74 12.43
CA ASP A 279 24.94 3.90 13.42
C ASP A 279 23.94 3.07 14.25
N LYS A 280 22.64 3.36 14.12
CA LYS A 280 21.55 2.76 14.90
C LYS A 280 20.73 1.77 14.08
N GLY A 281 20.14 0.83 14.81
CA GLY A 281 19.09 -0.05 14.31
C GLY A 281 19.58 -1.43 13.84
N PRO A 282 18.66 -2.39 13.72
CA PRO A 282 18.99 -3.78 13.41
C PRO A 282 19.46 -4.00 11.97
N TRP A 283 19.49 -2.96 11.12
CA TRP A 283 19.84 -3.06 9.70
C TRP A 283 21.29 -3.46 9.45
N LEU A 284 22.21 -3.06 10.33
CA LEU A 284 23.64 -3.37 10.19
C LEU A 284 23.95 -4.84 10.49
N ASP A 285 23.14 -5.48 11.35
CA ASP A 285 23.33 -6.87 11.78
C ASP A 285 22.70 -7.89 10.80
N GLN A 286 22.15 -7.43 9.66
CA GLN A 286 21.43 -8.30 8.73
C GLN A 286 22.34 -9.00 7.74
N ASP A 287 22.26 -10.33 7.73
CA ASP A 287 22.91 -11.17 6.72
C ASP A 287 22.06 -11.36 5.46
N ASP A 288 22.69 -11.79 4.37
CA ASP A 288 22.04 -12.25 3.12
C ASP A 288 20.91 -13.26 3.37
N ARG A 289 21.06 -14.12 4.38
CA ARG A 289 20.05 -15.12 4.75
C ARG A 289 18.83 -14.47 5.37
N THR A 290 19.02 -13.48 6.22
CA THR A 290 17.92 -12.78 6.89
C THR A 290 17.16 -11.91 5.90
N PHE A 291 17.87 -11.20 5.01
CA PHE A 291 17.24 -10.49 3.90
C PHE A 291 16.51 -11.42 2.92
N HIS A 292 17.04 -12.61 2.65
CA HIS A 292 16.33 -13.60 1.83
C HIS A 292 15.00 -14.03 2.50
N ARG A 293 15.00 -14.32 3.81
CA ARG A 293 13.78 -14.66 4.55
C ARG A 293 12.77 -13.50 4.55
N LEU A 294 13.23 -12.28 4.83
CA LEU A 294 12.39 -11.08 4.81
C LEU A 294 11.77 -10.86 3.42
N ARG A 295 12.56 -11.01 2.35
CA ARG A 295 12.06 -10.91 0.96
C ARG A 295 11.00 -11.95 0.64
N MET A 296 11.20 -13.21 1.08
CA MET A 296 10.20 -14.27 0.92
C MET A 296 8.92 -13.97 1.70
N LEU A 297 9.04 -13.42 2.91
CA LEU A 297 7.92 -13.04 3.77
C LEU A 297 7.10 -11.92 3.13
N CYS A 298 7.74 -10.82 2.70
CA CYS A 298 7.06 -9.70 2.06
C CYS A 298 6.33 -10.14 0.77
N GLN A 299 6.93 -11.03 -0.03
CA GLN A 299 6.28 -11.59 -1.22
C GLN A 299 5.10 -12.50 -0.90
N ALA A 300 5.24 -13.31 0.15
CA ALA A 300 4.17 -14.20 0.59
C ALA A 300 2.99 -13.41 1.15
N GLU A 301 3.24 -12.33 1.90
CA GLU A 301 2.19 -11.50 2.48
C GLU A 301 1.51 -10.59 1.48
N SER A 302 2.25 -9.96 0.56
CA SER A 302 1.62 -9.23 -0.54
C SER A 302 0.69 -10.13 -1.34
N THR A 303 1.12 -11.38 -1.54
CA THR A 303 0.31 -12.43 -2.17
C THR A 303 -0.85 -12.87 -1.27
N ALA A 304 -0.62 -13.15 0.02
CA ALA A 304 -1.58 -13.75 0.95
C ALA A 304 -2.65 -12.78 1.43
N LEU A 305 -2.28 -11.55 1.80
CA LEU A 305 -3.22 -10.49 2.17
C LEU A 305 -4.01 -10.04 0.95
N GLY A 306 -3.36 -9.90 -0.21
CA GLY A 306 -4.02 -9.66 -1.49
C GLY A 306 -5.04 -10.76 -1.83
N THR A 307 -4.66 -12.04 -1.66
CA THR A 307 -5.59 -13.15 -1.93
C THR A 307 -6.71 -13.26 -0.90
N MET A 308 -6.44 -13.07 0.40
CA MET A 308 -7.49 -13.07 1.44
C MET A 308 -8.52 -11.96 1.19
N GLN A 309 -8.09 -10.78 0.73
CA GLN A 309 -8.99 -9.69 0.35
C GLN A 309 -9.78 -10.00 -0.93
N THR A 310 -9.17 -10.64 -1.94
CA THR A 310 -9.92 -11.11 -3.12
C THR A 310 -10.89 -12.26 -2.84
N TRP A 311 -10.57 -13.13 -1.87
CA TRP A 311 -11.46 -14.23 -1.49
C TRP A 311 -12.66 -13.73 -0.70
N ALA A 312 -12.44 -12.79 0.24
CA ALA A 312 -13.53 -12.11 0.95
C ALA A 312 -14.50 -11.39 -0.01
N THR A 313 -14.01 -10.85 -1.13
CA THR A 313 -14.84 -10.19 -2.15
C THR A 313 -15.53 -11.16 -3.11
N SER A 314 -14.94 -12.33 -3.40
CA SER A 314 -15.56 -13.37 -4.24
C SER A 314 -16.63 -14.22 -3.52
N GLY A 315 -16.61 -14.25 -2.17
CA GLY A 315 -17.48 -15.10 -1.35
C GLY A 315 -18.93 -14.62 -1.18
N SER A 316 -19.29 -13.43 -1.66
CA SER A 316 -20.66 -12.88 -1.54
C SER A 316 -21.54 -13.13 -2.77
N GLY A 317 -21.03 -13.82 -3.80
CA GLY A 317 -21.70 -14.03 -5.09
C GLY A 317 -22.53 -15.31 -5.25
N SER A 318 -22.69 -16.15 -4.22
CA SER A 318 -23.52 -17.36 -4.30
C SER A 318 -24.55 -17.41 -3.16
N SER A 319 -25.51 -16.49 -3.17
CA SER A 319 -26.79 -16.75 -2.52
C SER A 319 -27.70 -17.48 -3.52
N ASP A 320 -27.87 -18.77 -3.29
CA ASP A 320 -28.96 -19.57 -3.81
C ASP A 320 -30.27 -18.80 -3.64
N ARG A 321 -30.85 -18.33 -4.76
CA ARG A 321 -32.25 -17.93 -4.77
C ARG A 321 -33.07 -19.22 -4.60
N PRO A 322 -33.93 -19.33 -3.57
CA PRO A 322 -34.89 -20.42 -3.53
C PRO A 322 -35.83 -20.29 -4.73
N PRO A 323 -36.25 -21.41 -5.36
CA PRO A 323 -37.12 -21.35 -6.52
C PRO A 323 -38.46 -20.74 -6.10
N ALA A 324 -38.88 -19.71 -6.84
CA ALA A 324 -40.17 -19.06 -6.69
C ALA A 324 -41.29 -20.11 -6.72
N ALA A 325 -42.03 -20.20 -5.61
CA ALA A 325 -43.25 -20.98 -5.52
C ALA A 325 -44.26 -20.46 -6.55
N LYS A 326 -44.50 -21.23 -7.61
CA LYS A 326 -45.63 -21.03 -8.52
C LYS A 326 -46.91 -21.26 -7.74
N ALA A 327 -47.66 -20.19 -7.47
CA ALA A 327 -49.06 -20.26 -7.10
C ALA A 327 -49.84 -20.89 -8.26
N ALA A 328 -50.22 -22.16 -8.11
CA ALA A 328 -51.18 -22.82 -8.97
C ALA A 328 -52.60 -22.38 -8.55
N SER A 329 -53.21 -21.58 -9.40
CA SER A 329 -54.65 -21.35 -9.47
C SER A 329 -55.34 -22.57 -10.10
N GLN A 330 -56.47 -22.96 -9.51
CA GLN A 330 -57.67 -23.62 -10.06
C GLN A 330 -58.18 -24.71 -9.10
N ARG A 331 -59.34 -24.49 -8.48
CA ARG A 331 -60.67 -25.04 -8.84
C ARG A 331 -60.82 -26.53 -8.55
#